data_AF-A0A182VG88-F1
#
_entry.id   AF-A0A182VG88-F1
#
_cell.length_a   1.000
_cell.length_b   1.000
_cell.length_c   1.000
_cell.angle_alpha   90.00
_cell.angle_beta   90.00
_cell.angle_gamma   90.00
#
_symmetry.space_group_name_H-M   'P 1'
#
loop_
_entity.id
_entity.type
_entity.pdbx_description
1 polymer ?
#
loop_
_entity_poly.entity_id
_entity_poly.type
_entity_poly.pdbx_seq_one_letter_code
_entity_poly.pdbx_strand_id
1 'polypeptide(L)'
;LTGRVPHTSTQPSIRRVSVNFTSSRRVELRQHTVCCYFATRSRRGKVIYLYTFSKPLPLSHPHVTRKEKMINTGKLAGRTLFITGASRGIGKAIALRAAQDGANVVVAAKTADPHPKLPGTIYTAAKEIEAAGGKALPCVVDVRDEGAVRTAVQNAVAKFGGIDIVVNNASAISLTPTEQTEMKRYDLMHQINTRGTFLVSKECIPYLRKSNHAHILNISPPLNMAPHWFSNHVAYTMAKYGMSMCVLGMAKELESANIAVNALWPRTAIHTAAMEMLTGKESDQFSRKPDIMADAAYAILSKEPRLVTGKFLIDDEVLQAEGITDLKQYACVPENADKLMPDFFLDVEPEKLVEFAAEGSHAASLKKPAGEAAAGGKIEGLFQKIESLLSEEIVRKTGAVYEFKVKGEESGTWFADLKNGTGKVGKGNPPATADAVLTMDSKHFFDMFTGKLKPANAFMTGKLKISGDLQKAMKLEKLMGGLKSKL
;
A
#
# COMPACT_ATOMS: atom_id res chain seq x y z
N LEU A 1 32.90 97.61 -24.11
CA LEU A 1 31.78 97.53 -25.08
C LEU A 1 31.39 96.05 -25.19
N THR A 2 30.12 95.74 -24.87
CA THR A 2 29.29 94.53 -25.19
C THR A 2 29.80 93.14 -24.73
N GLY A 3 29.03 92.25 -24.06
CA GLY A 3 27.60 92.14 -23.76
C GLY A 3 27.28 91.00 -22.75
N ARG A 4 26.02 90.93 -22.31
CA ARG A 4 25.43 90.23 -21.13
C ARG A 4 24.89 88.80 -21.39
N VAL A 5 24.99 87.89 -20.40
CA VAL A 5 23.96 87.11 -19.61
C VAL A 5 22.63 86.66 -20.29
N PRO A 6 21.83 85.62 -19.84
CA PRO A 6 22.03 84.24 -19.27
C PRO A 6 21.16 83.15 -20.00
N HIS A 7 21.05 81.89 -19.49
CA HIS A 7 19.75 81.27 -19.10
C HIS A 7 19.80 79.82 -18.55
N THR A 8 18.77 79.54 -17.74
CA THR A 8 18.41 78.40 -16.87
C THR A 8 17.43 77.39 -17.50
N SER A 9 17.42 76.15 -16.95
CA SER A 9 16.39 75.08 -16.87
C SER A 9 15.13 75.06 -17.77
N THR A 10 14.78 73.89 -18.35
CA THR A 10 13.49 73.15 -18.19
C THR A 10 13.36 71.93 -19.14
N GLN A 11 12.65 70.88 -18.69
CA GLN A 11 12.28 69.65 -19.43
C GLN A 11 11.36 69.90 -20.65
N PRO A 12 11.23 68.92 -21.57
CA PRO A 12 9.97 68.68 -22.25
C PRO A 12 9.37 67.28 -21.99
N SER A 13 8.05 67.32 -21.91
CA SER A 13 7.05 66.30 -21.60
C SER A 13 6.96 65.12 -22.59
N ILE A 14 6.81 63.89 -22.07
CA ILE A 14 6.25 62.77 -22.83
C ILE A 14 4.71 62.86 -22.75
N ARG A 15 4.05 63.25 -23.84
CA ARG A 15 2.59 63.19 -23.94
C ARG A 15 2.15 61.74 -24.13
N ARG A 16 1.34 61.24 -23.18
CA ARG A 16 0.50 60.06 -23.36
C ARG A 16 -0.56 60.38 -24.42
N VAL A 17 -0.61 59.58 -25.48
CA VAL A 17 -1.79 59.47 -26.34
C VAL A 17 -2.61 58.30 -25.82
N SER A 18 -3.69 58.60 -25.11
CA SER A 18 -4.72 57.63 -24.71
C SER A 18 -5.67 57.42 -25.89
N VAL A 19 -5.63 56.23 -26.49
CA VAL A 19 -6.66 55.77 -27.43
C VAL A 19 -7.58 54.81 -26.67
N ASN A 20 -8.79 55.27 -26.38
CA ASN A 20 -9.86 54.42 -25.84
C ASN A 20 -10.40 53.52 -26.96
N PHE A 21 -10.39 52.21 -26.75
CA PHE A 21 -11.24 51.28 -27.51
C PHE A 21 -12.27 50.66 -26.56
N THR A 22 -13.50 51.16 -26.67
CA THR A 22 -14.73 50.50 -26.24
C THR A 22 -15.16 49.51 -27.32
N SER A 23 -15.10 48.21 -27.06
CA SER A 23 -16.17 47.27 -27.44
C SER A 23 -15.88 45.86 -26.91
N SER A 24 -16.93 45.25 -26.38
CA SER A 24 -17.03 43.86 -25.98
C SER A 24 -16.95 42.92 -27.17
N ARG A 25 -15.97 42.01 -27.20
CA ARG A 25 -16.07 40.67 -27.81
C ARG A 25 -14.95 39.79 -27.22
N ARG A 26 -15.34 38.71 -26.54
CA ARG A 26 -14.42 37.60 -26.20
C ARG A 26 -13.88 37.05 -27.52
N VAL A 27 -12.56 37.09 -27.67
CA VAL A 27 -11.85 36.32 -28.70
C VAL A 27 -11.06 35.25 -27.96
N GLU A 28 -11.36 33.99 -28.29
CA GLU A 28 -10.58 32.83 -27.85
C GLU A 28 -9.11 32.99 -28.26
N LEU A 29 -8.21 32.86 -27.30
CA LEU A 29 -6.78 32.70 -27.56
C LEU A 29 -6.53 31.31 -28.15
N ARG A 30 -6.48 31.21 -29.48
CA ARG A 30 -5.70 30.18 -30.17
C ARG A 30 -4.30 30.72 -30.45
N GLN A 31 -3.30 29.90 -30.15
CA GLN A 31 -1.87 30.18 -30.34
C GLN A 31 -1.58 30.60 -31.79
N HIS A 32 -1.23 31.87 -32.01
CA HIS A 32 -0.46 32.27 -33.18
C HIS A 32 0.50 33.42 -32.83
N THR A 33 1.77 33.22 -33.17
CA THR A 33 2.84 34.22 -33.16
C THR A 33 2.41 35.44 -33.96
N VAL A 34 2.30 36.61 -33.34
CA VAL A 34 2.08 37.88 -34.06
C VAL A 34 3.43 38.34 -34.61
N CYS A 35 3.57 38.33 -35.94
CA CYS A 35 4.75 38.86 -36.62
C CYS A 35 4.39 40.25 -37.19
N CYS A 36 4.87 41.33 -36.57
CA CYS A 36 4.71 42.69 -37.08
C CYS A 36 5.84 43.03 -38.04
N TYR A 37 5.53 43.28 -39.32
CA TYR A 37 6.48 43.80 -40.31
C TYR A 37 6.41 45.33 -40.36
N PHE A 38 7.55 46.00 -40.15
CA PHE A 38 7.71 47.42 -40.49
C PHE A 38 8.54 47.54 -41.77
N ALA A 39 7.96 48.13 -42.82
CA ALA A 39 8.68 48.52 -44.03
C ALA A 39 8.79 50.04 -44.08
N THR A 40 10.01 50.58 -44.16
CA THR A 40 10.26 51.99 -44.49
C THR A 40 11.02 52.08 -45.80
N ARG A 41 10.62 53.00 -46.68
CA ARG A 41 11.14 53.16 -48.04
C ARG A 41 12.08 54.37 -48.09
N SER A 42 13.35 54.16 -48.43
CA SER A 42 14.33 55.24 -48.64
C SER A 42 14.43 55.63 -50.13
N ARG A 43 14.63 56.93 -50.40
CA ARG A 43 14.60 57.59 -51.73
C ARG A 43 15.73 57.22 -52.70
N ARG A 44 16.53 56.18 -52.43
CA ARG A 44 17.51 55.63 -53.39
C ARG A 44 17.49 54.10 -53.34
N GLY A 45 16.51 53.49 -53.98
CA GLY A 45 16.58 52.17 -54.62
C GLY A 45 17.05 50.92 -53.86
N LYS A 46 17.32 50.95 -52.55
CA LYS A 46 17.68 49.76 -51.76
C LYS A 46 16.66 49.49 -50.66
N VAL A 47 16.04 48.32 -50.70
CA VAL A 47 15.22 47.77 -49.63
C VAL A 47 16.17 47.23 -48.56
N ILE A 48 16.06 47.72 -47.33
CA ILE A 48 16.82 47.21 -46.17
C ILE A 48 15.83 46.39 -45.34
N TYR A 49 16.06 45.09 -45.22
CA TYR A 49 15.34 44.23 -44.27
C TYR A 49 16.03 44.36 -42.90
N LEU A 50 15.33 44.94 -41.92
CA LEU A 50 15.77 44.97 -40.52
C LEU A 50 15.22 43.72 -39.82
N TYR A 51 16.09 42.76 -39.54
CA TYR A 51 15.79 41.63 -38.66
C TYR A 51 16.00 42.06 -37.21
N THR A 52 14.92 42.32 -36.48
CA THR A 52 14.98 42.45 -35.02
C THR A 52 14.82 41.08 -34.38
N PHE A 53 15.90 40.54 -33.82
CA PHE A 53 15.81 39.44 -32.87
C PHE A 53 15.20 39.98 -31.56
N SER A 54 13.89 39.78 -31.38
CA SER A 54 13.28 39.92 -30.07
C SER A 54 13.74 38.71 -29.24
N LYS A 55 14.62 38.92 -28.27
CA LYS A 55 14.86 37.92 -27.22
C LYS A 55 13.50 37.61 -26.61
N PRO A 56 13.10 36.33 -26.47
CA PRO A 56 11.90 36.01 -25.70
C PRO A 56 12.09 36.61 -24.30
N LEU A 57 11.22 37.55 -23.93
CA LEU A 57 11.02 37.93 -22.54
C LEU A 57 10.84 36.62 -21.77
N PRO A 58 11.52 36.42 -20.62
CA PRO A 58 11.24 35.26 -19.80
C PRO A 58 9.75 35.33 -19.49
N LEU A 59 9.00 34.37 -20.05
CA LEU A 59 7.65 34.10 -19.61
C LEU A 59 7.81 33.81 -18.13
N SER A 60 7.39 34.77 -17.29
CA SER A 60 7.10 34.50 -15.90
C SER A 60 6.22 33.28 -15.93
N HIS A 61 6.78 32.15 -15.49
CA HIS A 61 6.01 30.93 -15.35
C HIS A 61 4.76 31.32 -14.57
N PRO A 62 3.55 30.95 -15.00
CA PRO A 62 2.40 31.10 -14.12
C PRO A 62 2.83 30.46 -12.81
N HIS A 63 2.70 31.20 -11.69
CA HIS A 63 2.93 30.64 -10.37
C HIS A 63 2.15 29.33 -10.32
N VAL A 64 2.83 28.20 -10.48
CA VAL A 64 2.25 26.89 -10.24
C VAL A 64 2.07 26.90 -8.75
N THR A 65 0.88 27.31 -8.30
CA THR A 65 0.47 27.18 -6.92
C THR A 65 0.64 25.70 -6.60
N ARG A 66 1.72 25.39 -5.87
CA ARG A 66 2.05 24.04 -5.44
C ARG A 66 0.85 23.56 -4.64
N LYS A 67 0.07 22.65 -5.21
CA LYS A 67 -1.06 22.09 -4.48
C LYS A 67 -0.47 21.19 -3.43
N GLU A 68 -0.67 21.55 -2.18
CA GLU A 68 -0.26 20.70 -1.07
C GLU A 68 -1.15 19.47 -1.05
N LYS A 69 -2.48 19.58 -1.17
CA LYS A 69 -3.40 18.44 -1.04
C LYS A 69 -4.39 18.33 -2.20
N MET A 70 -4.89 17.12 -2.48
CA MET A 70 -6.04 16.97 -3.38
C MET A 70 -7.28 17.55 -2.72
N ILE A 71 -7.95 18.47 -3.41
CA ILE A 71 -9.22 19.06 -2.97
C ILE A 71 -10.36 18.48 -3.80
N ASN A 72 -11.48 18.17 -3.15
CA ASN A 72 -12.71 17.75 -3.79
C ASN A 72 -13.23 18.87 -4.71
N THR A 73 -13.54 18.53 -5.95
CA THR A 73 -14.02 19.47 -6.97
C THR A 73 -15.53 19.38 -7.22
N GLY A 74 -16.25 18.49 -6.51
CA GLY A 74 -17.69 18.25 -6.72
C GLY A 74 -18.01 17.41 -7.96
N LYS A 75 -17.00 16.83 -8.64
CA LYS A 75 -17.19 16.08 -9.90
C LYS A 75 -17.90 14.75 -9.70
N LEU A 76 -17.83 14.18 -8.50
CA LEU A 76 -18.51 12.94 -8.15
C LEU A 76 -19.87 13.18 -7.47
N ALA A 77 -20.36 14.42 -7.42
CA ALA A 77 -21.65 14.75 -6.82
C ALA A 77 -22.78 13.97 -7.48
N GLY A 78 -23.59 13.27 -6.68
CA GLY A 78 -24.70 12.44 -7.15
C GLY A 78 -24.31 11.18 -7.93
N ARG A 79 -23.02 10.94 -8.17
CA ARG A 79 -22.52 9.72 -8.82
C ARG A 79 -22.63 8.53 -7.89
N THR A 80 -22.92 7.36 -8.45
CA THR A 80 -23.06 6.12 -7.67
C THR A 80 -21.83 5.22 -7.85
N LEU A 81 -21.08 5.04 -6.76
CA LEU A 81 -19.91 4.18 -6.68
C LEU A 81 -20.28 2.83 -6.05
N PHE A 82 -19.99 1.73 -6.75
CA PHE A 82 -20.04 0.38 -6.22
C PHE A 82 -18.63 -0.07 -5.82
N ILE A 83 -18.34 -0.13 -4.51
CA ILE A 83 -16.97 -0.37 -4.01
C ILE A 83 -16.92 -1.68 -3.23
N THR A 84 -16.16 -2.64 -3.74
CA THR A 84 -15.94 -3.92 -3.05
C THR A 84 -14.90 -3.76 -1.95
N GLY A 85 -15.16 -4.35 -0.77
CA GLY A 85 -14.24 -4.26 0.36
C GLY A 85 -14.19 -2.88 1.05
N ALA A 86 -15.23 -2.05 0.90
CA ALA A 86 -15.27 -0.68 1.43
C ALA A 86 -15.54 -0.55 2.95
N SER A 87 -15.56 -1.66 3.70
CA SER A 87 -15.78 -1.61 5.16
C SER A 87 -14.59 -1.04 5.95
N ARG A 88 -13.38 -1.03 5.37
CA ARG A 88 -12.13 -0.56 5.99
C ARG A 88 -11.03 -0.30 4.95
N GLY A 89 -9.89 0.24 5.40
CA GLY A 89 -8.67 0.38 4.59
C GLY A 89 -8.86 1.25 3.35
N ILE A 90 -8.16 0.91 2.26
CA ILE A 90 -8.16 1.65 0.99
C ILE A 90 -9.58 1.84 0.44
N GLY A 91 -10.38 0.78 0.37
CA GLY A 91 -11.77 0.87 -0.12
C GLY A 91 -12.63 1.86 0.66
N LYS A 92 -12.49 1.91 2.00
CA LYS A 92 -13.19 2.91 2.82
C LYS A 92 -12.66 4.32 2.58
N ALA A 93 -11.35 4.50 2.44
CA ALA A 93 -10.77 5.81 2.17
C ALA A 93 -11.24 6.38 0.82
N ILE A 94 -11.29 5.55 -0.23
CA ILE A 94 -11.87 5.93 -1.54
C ILE A 94 -13.35 6.30 -1.40
N ALA A 95 -14.12 5.52 -0.63
CA ALA A 95 -15.53 5.79 -0.36
C ALA A 95 -15.73 7.15 0.31
N LEU A 96 -14.98 7.45 1.38
CA LEU A 96 -15.05 8.73 2.10
C LEU A 96 -14.65 9.91 1.21
N ARG A 97 -13.63 9.72 0.38
CA ARG A 97 -13.17 10.76 -0.54
C ARG A 97 -14.22 11.11 -1.59
N ALA A 98 -14.93 10.12 -2.13
CA ALA A 98 -16.06 10.35 -3.02
C ALA A 98 -17.27 10.94 -2.28
N ALA A 99 -17.52 10.51 -1.05
CA ALA A 99 -18.61 11.01 -0.21
C ALA A 99 -18.51 12.52 0.06
N GLN A 100 -17.30 13.06 0.17
CA GLN A 100 -17.04 14.51 0.31
C GLN A 100 -17.54 15.34 -0.88
N ASP A 101 -17.77 14.74 -2.05
CA ASP A 101 -18.42 15.40 -3.19
C ASP A 101 -19.97 15.29 -3.14
N GLY A 102 -20.55 14.56 -2.19
CA GLY A 102 -21.97 14.21 -2.19
C GLY A 102 -22.30 13.00 -3.08
N ALA A 103 -21.36 12.08 -3.25
CA ALA A 103 -21.58 10.84 -4.01
C ALA A 103 -22.46 9.83 -3.24
N ASN A 104 -23.10 8.93 -3.98
CA ASN A 104 -23.74 7.73 -3.44
C ASN A 104 -22.71 6.58 -3.43
N VAL A 105 -22.60 5.85 -2.33
CA VAL A 105 -21.63 4.76 -2.18
C VAL A 105 -22.31 3.48 -1.72
N VAL A 106 -22.16 2.43 -2.50
CA VAL A 106 -22.52 1.07 -2.13
C VAL A 106 -21.31 0.41 -1.46
N VAL A 107 -21.46 0.10 -0.18
CA VAL A 107 -20.42 -0.51 0.64
C VAL A 107 -20.59 -2.02 0.57
N ALA A 108 -19.98 -2.66 -0.44
CA ALA A 108 -20.10 -4.10 -0.67
C ALA A 108 -18.99 -4.88 0.04
N ALA A 109 -19.25 -5.40 1.24
CA ALA A 109 -18.27 -6.20 1.98
C ALA A 109 -18.94 -7.21 2.94
N LYS A 110 -18.15 -8.17 3.44
CA LYS A 110 -18.67 -9.30 4.24
C LYS A 110 -18.97 -8.97 5.69
N THR A 111 -18.29 -7.97 6.27
CA THR A 111 -18.32 -7.74 7.73
C THR A 111 -19.56 -6.93 8.12
N ALA A 112 -20.64 -7.62 8.47
CA ALA A 112 -21.84 -7.03 9.07
C ALA A 112 -21.66 -6.85 10.59
N ASP A 113 -21.22 -7.91 11.27
CA ASP A 113 -20.97 -7.92 12.71
C ASP A 113 -19.53 -7.54 13.05
N PRO A 114 -19.27 -6.92 14.22
CA PRO A 114 -17.92 -6.63 14.68
C PRO A 114 -17.05 -7.88 14.72
N HIS A 115 -15.83 -7.78 14.18
CA HIS A 115 -14.88 -8.88 14.15
C HIS A 115 -13.76 -8.65 15.19
N PRO A 116 -13.36 -9.65 15.99
CA PRO A 116 -12.43 -9.46 17.11
C PRO A 116 -11.03 -8.98 16.69
N LYS A 117 -10.65 -9.18 15.42
CA LYS A 117 -9.34 -8.81 14.87
C LYS A 117 -9.37 -7.71 13.80
N LEU A 118 -10.56 -7.37 13.28
CA LEU A 118 -10.67 -6.45 12.14
C LEU A 118 -11.59 -5.29 12.50
N PRO A 119 -11.11 -4.04 12.44
CA PRO A 119 -11.92 -2.88 12.79
C PRO A 119 -13.01 -2.62 11.75
N GLY A 120 -14.12 -2.03 12.19
CA GLY A 120 -15.19 -1.55 11.32
C GLY A 120 -16.07 -2.64 10.71
N THR A 121 -17.27 -2.24 10.32
CA THR A 121 -18.27 -3.03 9.59
C THR A 121 -18.78 -2.23 8.40
N ILE A 122 -19.60 -2.84 7.55
CA ILE A 122 -20.29 -2.10 6.48
C ILE A 122 -21.16 -0.97 7.05
N TYR A 123 -21.72 -1.14 8.25
CA TYR A 123 -22.59 -0.16 8.88
C TYR A 123 -21.82 1.01 9.49
N THR A 124 -20.65 0.76 10.11
CA THR A 124 -19.81 1.88 10.59
C THR A 124 -19.25 2.68 9.42
N ALA A 125 -18.82 2.01 8.35
CA ALA A 125 -18.38 2.68 7.13
C ALA A 125 -19.49 3.52 6.50
N ALA A 126 -20.73 3.00 6.45
CA ALA A 126 -21.89 3.75 5.97
C ALA A 126 -22.13 5.04 6.77
N LYS A 127 -22.06 4.97 8.11
CA LYS A 127 -22.19 6.17 8.97
C LYS A 127 -21.09 7.19 8.72
N GLU A 128 -19.84 6.75 8.54
CA GLU A 128 -18.72 7.65 8.21
C GLU A 128 -18.90 8.31 6.83
N ILE A 129 -19.42 7.58 5.84
CA ILE A 129 -19.74 8.09 4.50
C ILE A 129 -20.84 9.15 4.56
N GLU A 130 -21.91 8.89 5.32
CA GLU A 130 -23.00 9.85 5.52
C GLU A 130 -22.51 11.11 6.25
N ALA A 131 -21.68 10.94 7.29
CA ALA A 131 -21.07 12.06 8.00
C ALA A 131 -20.13 12.89 7.11
N ALA A 132 -19.51 12.28 6.10
CA ALA A 132 -18.67 12.97 5.12
C ALA A 132 -19.46 13.72 4.04
N GLY A 133 -20.80 13.63 4.03
CA GLY A 133 -21.69 14.33 3.09
C GLY A 133 -22.24 13.47 1.94
N GLY A 134 -21.88 12.18 1.89
CA GLY A 134 -22.37 11.25 0.88
C GLY A 134 -23.66 10.53 1.30
N LYS A 135 -24.12 9.60 0.47
CA LYS A 135 -25.19 8.64 0.81
C LYS A 135 -24.63 7.24 0.78
N ALA A 136 -24.95 6.42 1.78
CA ALA A 136 -24.44 5.05 1.86
C ALA A 136 -25.53 4.00 1.62
N LEU A 137 -25.15 2.89 0.99
CA LEU A 137 -25.91 1.64 0.96
C LEU A 137 -25.00 0.49 1.43
N PRO A 138 -25.07 0.10 2.71
CA PRO A 138 -24.32 -1.06 3.19
C PRO A 138 -24.93 -2.36 2.64
N CYS A 139 -24.11 -3.19 1.99
CA CYS A 139 -24.52 -4.49 1.46
C CYS A 139 -23.58 -5.58 1.98
N VAL A 140 -24.17 -6.62 2.59
CA VAL A 140 -23.43 -7.83 2.98
C VAL A 140 -23.11 -8.61 1.71
N VAL A 141 -21.84 -8.55 1.27
CA VAL A 141 -21.41 -9.16 0.01
C VAL A 141 -20.10 -9.91 0.20
N ASP A 142 -20.14 -11.21 -0.07
CA ASP A 142 -18.96 -11.99 -0.44
C ASP A 142 -18.88 -12.04 -1.96
N VAL A 143 -17.83 -11.43 -2.54
CA VAL A 143 -17.66 -11.36 -4.01
C VAL A 143 -17.47 -12.73 -4.67
N ARG A 144 -17.34 -13.80 -3.88
CA ARG A 144 -17.31 -15.18 -4.37
C ARG A 144 -18.72 -15.69 -4.69
N ASP A 145 -19.75 -15.12 -4.09
CA ASP A 145 -21.15 -15.49 -4.30
C ASP A 145 -21.79 -14.59 -5.37
N GLU A 146 -22.14 -15.19 -6.51
CA GLU A 146 -22.78 -14.50 -7.64
C GLU A 146 -24.17 -13.97 -7.29
N GLY A 147 -24.95 -14.71 -6.49
CA GLY A 147 -26.28 -14.27 -6.05
C GLY A 147 -26.20 -13.05 -5.15
N ALA A 148 -25.25 -13.03 -4.22
CA ALA A 148 -25.02 -11.89 -3.34
C ALA A 148 -24.56 -10.64 -4.11
N VAL A 149 -23.63 -10.80 -5.07
CA VAL A 149 -23.18 -9.69 -5.92
C VAL A 149 -24.34 -9.13 -6.75
N ARG A 150 -25.11 -9.99 -7.43
CA ARG A 150 -26.27 -9.58 -8.24
C ARG A 150 -27.30 -8.84 -7.40
N THR A 151 -27.62 -9.36 -6.21
CA THR A 151 -28.58 -8.72 -5.29
C THR A 151 -28.11 -7.34 -4.86
N ALA A 152 -26.83 -7.18 -4.52
CA ALA A 152 -26.28 -5.87 -4.15
C ALA A 152 -26.30 -4.86 -5.30
N VAL A 153 -25.99 -5.30 -6.53
CA VAL A 153 -26.10 -4.47 -7.74
C VAL A 153 -27.54 -4.03 -7.98
N GLN A 154 -28.51 -4.95 -7.88
CA GLN A 154 -29.93 -4.63 -8.01
C GLN A 154 -30.40 -3.65 -6.94
N ASN A 155 -29.98 -3.83 -5.69
CA ASN A 155 -30.30 -2.91 -4.59
C ASN A 155 -29.70 -1.51 -4.84
N ALA A 156 -28.48 -1.42 -5.35
CA ALA A 156 -27.85 -0.16 -5.71
C ALA A 156 -28.66 0.59 -6.77
N VAL A 157 -29.07 -0.11 -7.83
CA VAL A 157 -29.87 0.46 -8.92
C VAL A 157 -31.26 0.87 -8.43
N ALA A 158 -31.91 0.05 -7.59
CA ALA A 158 -33.20 0.38 -7.00
C ALA A 158 -33.12 1.62 -6.09
N LYS A 159 -32.01 1.78 -5.35
CA LYS A 159 -31.84 2.87 -4.39
C LYS A 159 -31.39 4.19 -5.03
N PHE A 160 -30.47 4.13 -5.99
CA PHE A 160 -29.78 5.30 -6.55
C PHE A 160 -30.02 5.52 -8.05
N GLY A 161 -30.77 4.64 -8.71
CA GLY A 161 -31.16 4.77 -10.12
C GLY A 161 -30.13 4.24 -11.12
N GLY A 162 -28.91 3.92 -10.69
CA GLY A 162 -27.85 3.42 -11.58
C GLY A 162 -26.52 3.20 -10.85
N ILE A 163 -25.49 2.88 -11.63
CA ILE A 163 -24.10 2.75 -11.19
C ILE A 163 -23.23 3.49 -12.21
N ASP A 164 -22.41 4.41 -11.74
CA ASP A 164 -21.48 5.19 -12.56
C ASP A 164 -20.05 4.66 -12.45
N ILE A 165 -19.67 4.16 -11.28
CA ILE A 165 -18.29 3.80 -10.99
C ILE A 165 -18.24 2.47 -10.26
N VAL A 166 -17.37 1.57 -10.68
CA VAL A 166 -17.04 0.34 -9.96
C VAL A 166 -15.60 0.41 -9.47
N VAL A 167 -15.37 0.13 -8.19
CA VAL A 167 -14.03 -0.01 -7.63
C VAL A 167 -13.84 -1.44 -7.12
N ASN A 168 -13.05 -2.22 -7.85
CA ASN A 168 -12.67 -3.57 -7.47
C ASN A 168 -11.47 -3.52 -6.53
N ASN A 169 -11.77 -3.36 -5.23
CA ASN A 169 -10.77 -3.24 -4.17
C ASN A 169 -10.69 -4.51 -3.28
N ALA A 170 -11.75 -5.31 -3.18
CA ALA A 170 -11.71 -6.53 -2.38
C ALA A 170 -10.56 -7.44 -2.82
N SER A 171 -9.76 -7.91 -1.87
CA SER A 171 -8.62 -8.79 -2.14
C SER A 171 -8.31 -9.71 -0.97
N ALA A 172 -7.63 -10.82 -1.27
CA ALA A 172 -7.00 -11.72 -0.33
C ALA A 172 -5.53 -11.92 -0.72
N ILE A 173 -4.70 -12.19 0.29
CA ILE A 173 -3.25 -12.32 0.17
C ILE A 173 -2.76 -13.53 0.98
N SER A 174 -1.81 -14.26 0.40
CA SER A 174 -1.03 -15.32 1.03
C SER A 174 0.33 -15.36 0.34
N LEU A 175 1.39 -15.00 1.06
CA LEU A 175 2.75 -14.94 0.53
C LEU A 175 3.49 -16.25 0.81
N THR A 176 3.00 -17.33 0.19
CA THR A 176 3.54 -18.68 0.33
C THR A 176 4.10 -19.17 -1.00
N PRO A 177 5.23 -19.90 -1.01
CA PRO A 177 5.70 -20.58 -2.21
C PRO A 177 4.74 -21.72 -2.60
N THR A 178 4.92 -22.28 -3.80
CA THR A 178 4.00 -23.25 -4.41
C THR A 178 3.66 -24.43 -3.48
N GLU A 179 4.67 -25.12 -2.95
CA GLU A 179 4.46 -26.31 -2.09
C GLU A 179 3.78 -26.00 -0.75
N GLN A 180 3.84 -24.75 -0.29
CA GLN A 180 3.27 -24.32 1.00
C GLN A 180 1.90 -23.67 0.85
N THR A 181 1.46 -23.42 -0.39
CA THR A 181 0.17 -22.81 -0.65
C THR A 181 -0.92 -23.87 -0.60
N GLU A 182 -1.64 -23.94 0.52
CA GLU A 182 -2.83 -24.78 0.61
C GLU A 182 -3.85 -24.39 -0.49
N MET A 183 -4.47 -25.38 -1.12
CA MET A 183 -5.43 -25.10 -2.20
C MET A 183 -6.61 -24.24 -1.76
N LYS A 184 -7.04 -24.34 -0.50
CA LYS A 184 -8.06 -23.43 0.06
C LYS A 184 -7.60 -21.96 0.05
N ARG A 185 -6.31 -21.69 0.23
CA ARG A 185 -5.73 -20.33 0.15
C ARG A 185 -5.57 -19.89 -1.29
N TYR A 186 -5.12 -20.80 -2.17
CA TYR A 186 -5.07 -20.56 -3.61
C TYR A 186 -6.45 -20.14 -4.15
N ASP A 187 -7.48 -20.94 -3.85
CA ASP A 187 -8.86 -20.70 -4.26
C ASP A 187 -9.38 -19.40 -3.67
N LEU A 188 -9.11 -19.14 -2.38
CA LEU A 188 -9.53 -17.89 -1.75
C LEU A 188 -8.99 -16.66 -2.49
N MET A 189 -7.69 -16.65 -2.83
CA MET A 189 -7.08 -15.55 -3.58
C MET A 189 -7.69 -15.40 -4.97
N HIS A 190 -7.80 -16.49 -5.73
CA HIS A 190 -8.32 -16.43 -7.10
C HIS A 190 -9.82 -16.10 -7.15
N GLN A 191 -10.60 -16.63 -6.20
CA GLN A 191 -12.04 -16.37 -6.12
C GLN A 191 -12.35 -14.94 -5.70
N ILE A 192 -11.56 -14.34 -4.80
CA ILE A 192 -11.78 -12.95 -4.36
C ILE A 192 -11.16 -11.94 -5.33
N ASN A 193 -9.91 -12.16 -5.75
CA ASN A 193 -9.16 -11.21 -6.57
C ASN A 193 -9.66 -11.26 -8.02
N THR A 194 -9.21 -12.24 -8.81
CA THR A 194 -9.52 -12.34 -10.24
C THR A 194 -11.00 -12.58 -10.51
N ARG A 195 -11.57 -13.67 -9.98
CA ARG A 195 -12.97 -14.04 -10.27
C ARG A 195 -13.94 -13.00 -9.73
N GLY A 196 -13.72 -12.52 -8.50
CA GLY A 196 -14.55 -11.48 -7.89
C GLY A 196 -14.55 -10.19 -8.70
N THR A 197 -13.37 -9.72 -9.14
CA THR A 197 -13.23 -8.56 -10.04
C THR A 197 -14.02 -8.76 -11.33
N PHE A 198 -13.85 -9.91 -12.00
CA PHE A 198 -14.55 -10.20 -13.24
C PHE A 198 -16.08 -10.22 -13.05
N LEU A 199 -16.55 -10.91 -12.01
CA LEU A 199 -17.97 -11.06 -11.70
C LEU A 199 -18.64 -9.72 -11.36
N VAL A 200 -18.02 -8.92 -10.50
CA VAL A 200 -18.57 -7.61 -10.11
C VAL A 200 -18.63 -6.68 -11.31
N SER A 201 -17.57 -6.62 -12.13
CA SER A 201 -17.58 -5.87 -13.38
C SER A 201 -18.68 -6.36 -14.32
N LYS A 202 -18.79 -7.68 -14.55
CA LYS A 202 -19.84 -8.29 -15.39
C LYS A 202 -21.25 -7.85 -14.98
N GLU A 203 -21.59 -7.93 -13.69
CA GLU A 203 -22.93 -7.59 -13.22
C GLU A 203 -23.19 -6.07 -13.24
N CYS A 204 -22.15 -5.22 -13.15
CA CYS A 204 -22.29 -3.76 -13.20
C CYS A 204 -22.29 -3.17 -14.61
N ILE A 205 -21.63 -3.81 -15.59
CA ILE A 205 -21.49 -3.30 -16.97
C ILE A 205 -22.83 -2.89 -17.62
N PRO A 206 -23.93 -3.65 -17.49
CA PRO A 206 -25.23 -3.23 -18.05
C PRO A 206 -25.73 -1.87 -17.56
N TYR A 207 -25.34 -1.47 -16.34
CA TYR A 207 -25.71 -0.19 -15.74
C TYR A 207 -24.67 0.90 -16.05
N LEU A 208 -23.39 0.55 -16.09
CA LEU A 208 -22.33 1.45 -16.55
C LEU A 208 -22.57 1.92 -17.99
N ARG A 209 -23.11 1.06 -18.87
CA ARG A 209 -23.51 1.42 -20.24
C ARG A 209 -24.56 2.54 -20.31
N LYS A 210 -25.29 2.78 -19.22
CA LYS A 210 -26.31 3.83 -19.11
C LYS A 210 -25.78 5.10 -18.43
N SER A 211 -24.61 5.00 -17.79
CA SER A 211 -23.96 6.15 -17.16
C SER A 211 -23.28 7.03 -18.20
N ASN A 212 -23.31 8.35 -18.00
CA ASN A 212 -22.52 9.30 -18.77
C ASN A 212 -21.11 9.52 -18.19
N HIS A 213 -20.74 8.83 -17.11
CA HIS A 213 -19.46 8.96 -16.40
C HIS A 213 -18.96 7.60 -15.92
N ALA A 214 -18.87 6.65 -16.85
CA ALA A 214 -18.63 5.24 -16.53
C ALA A 214 -17.15 4.92 -16.29
N HIS A 215 -16.80 4.45 -15.09
CA HIS A 215 -15.46 3.97 -14.74
C HIS A 215 -15.47 2.61 -14.04
N ILE A 216 -14.46 1.79 -14.34
CA ILE A 216 -14.06 0.62 -13.58
C ILE A 216 -12.61 0.83 -13.15
N LEU A 217 -12.36 0.84 -11.84
CA LEU A 217 -11.03 0.97 -11.26
C LEU A 217 -10.68 -0.29 -10.47
N ASN A 218 -9.67 -1.02 -10.94
CA ASN A 218 -9.16 -2.19 -10.24
C ASN A 218 -7.98 -1.77 -9.36
N ILE A 219 -8.00 -2.11 -8.07
CA ILE A 219 -6.84 -1.90 -7.20
C ILE A 219 -5.87 -3.06 -7.45
N SER A 220 -5.07 -2.96 -8.52
CA SER A 220 -4.19 -4.02 -9.00
C SER A 220 -2.94 -3.45 -9.68
N PRO A 221 -1.81 -4.20 -9.69
CA PRO A 221 -0.52 -3.68 -10.14
C PRO A 221 -0.39 -3.62 -11.67
N PRO A 222 0.61 -2.91 -12.21
CA PRO A 222 1.10 -3.15 -13.56
C PRO A 222 1.50 -4.62 -13.78
N LEU A 223 1.40 -5.09 -15.02
CA LEU A 223 1.79 -6.46 -15.39
C LEU A 223 3.31 -6.54 -15.62
N ASN A 224 4.07 -6.63 -14.53
CA ASN A 224 5.52 -6.82 -14.57
C ASN A 224 5.88 -8.31 -14.71
N MET A 225 6.45 -8.70 -15.86
CA MET A 225 6.78 -10.10 -16.17
C MET A 225 8.18 -10.53 -15.68
N ALA A 226 8.86 -9.72 -14.86
CA ALA A 226 10.14 -10.09 -14.27
C ALA A 226 9.99 -11.32 -13.34
N PRO A 227 10.79 -12.40 -13.52
CA PRO A 227 10.58 -13.67 -12.80
C PRO A 227 10.62 -13.59 -11.27
N HIS A 228 11.36 -12.63 -10.71
CA HIS A 228 11.49 -12.46 -9.26
C HIS A 228 10.16 -12.10 -8.58
N TRP A 229 9.22 -11.46 -9.30
CA TRP A 229 7.87 -11.21 -8.80
C TRP A 229 6.97 -12.46 -8.76
N PHE A 230 7.41 -13.56 -9.36
CA PHE A 230 6.69 -14.83 -9.36
C PHE A 230 7.32 -15.85 -8.41
N SER A 231 8.64 -15.77 -8.17
CA SER A 231 9.41 -16.84 -7.51
C SER A 231 8.95 -17.17 -6.09
N ASN A 232 8.50 -16.18 -5.32
CA ASN A 232 8.25 -16.34 -3.88
C ASN A 232 6.78 -16.57 -3.52
N HIS A 233 5.85 -16.15 -4.39
CA HIS A 233 4.41 -16.12 -4.09
C HIS A 233 3.56 -16.19 -5.38
N VAL A 234 3.90 -17.09 -6.30
CA VAL A 234 3.30 -17.20 -7.64
C VAL A 234 1.76 -17.20 -7.63
N ALA A 235 1.13 -17.89 -6.67
CA ALA A 235 -0.32 -17.94 -6.55
C ALA A 235 -0.96 -16.57 -6.28
N TYR A 236 -0.31 -15.75 -5.44
CA TYR A 236 -0.75 -14.38 -5.18
C TYR A 236 -0.51 -13.47 -6.38
N THR A 237 0.66 -13.59 -7.02
CA THR A 237 1.02 -12.85 -8.24
C THR A 237 -0.01 -13.11 -9.34
N MET A 238 -0.33 -14.38 -9.61
CA MET A 238 -1.38 -14.77 -10.56
C MET A 238 -2.75 -14.15 -10.21
N ALA A 239 -3.15 -14.22 -8.94
CA ALA A 239 -4.42 -13.68 -8.49
C ALA A 239 -4.52 -12.15 -8.63
N LYS A 240 -3.44 -11.39 -8.37
CA LYS A 240 -3.43 -9.93 -8.58
C LYS A 240 -3.31 -9.57 -10.06
N TYR A 241 -2.48 -10.28 -10.82
CA TYR A 241 -2.30 -10.03 -12.25
C TYR A 241 -3.57 -10.38 -13.03
N GLY A 242 -4.36 -11.35 -12.59
CA GLY A 242 -5.67 -11.62 -13.19
C GLY A 242 -6.64 -10.44 -13.10
N MET A 243 -6.61 -9.64 -12.02
CA MET A 243 -7.37 -8.39 -11.93
C MET A 243 -6.88 -7.36 -12.97
N SER A 244 -5.56 -7.28 -13.16
CA SER A 244 -4.91 -6.41 -14.14
C SER A 244 -5.14 -6.86 -15.59
N MET A 245 -5.22 -8.16 -15.84
CA MET A 245 -5.60 -8.70 -17.15
C MET A 245 -7.06 -8.37 -17.50
N CYS A 246 -7.96 -8.28 -16.50
CA CYS A 246 -9.31 -7.77 -16.73
C CYS A 246 -9.27 -6.31 -17.24
N VAL A 247 -8.31 -5.49 -16.81
CA VAL A 247 -8.14 -4.12 -17.33
C VAL A 247 -7.80 -4.13 -18.81
N LEU A 248 -6.82 -4.93 -19.22
CA LEU A 248 -6.45 -5.04 -20.65
C LEU A 248 -7.63 -5.46 -21.52
N GLY A 249 -8.35 -6.52 -21.12
CA GLY A 249 -9.46 -7.05 -21.89
C GLY A 249 -10.66 -6.08 -21.93
N MET A 250 -11.14 -5.67 -20.75
CA MET A 250 -12.36 -4.88 -20.64
C MET A 250 -12.18 -3.44 -21.15
N ALA A 251 -11.00 -2.83 -21.02
CA ALA A 251 -10.76 -1.50 -21.58
C ALA A 251 -10.97 -1.48 -23.10
N LYS A 252 -10.52 -2.54 -23.79
CA LYS A 252 -10.72 -2.65 -25.24
C LYS A 252 -12.13 -3.08 -25.61
N GLU A 253 -12.68 -4.05 -24.90
CA GLU A 253 -14.05 -4.55 -25.12
C GLU A 253 -15.11 -3.44 -24.97
N LEU A 254 -14.92 -2.54 -24.00
CA LEU A 254 -15.92 -1.55 -23.61
C LEU A 254 -15.65 -0.14 -24.17
N GLU A 255 -14.68 0.01 -25.06
CA GLU A 255 -14.30 1.29 -25.67
C GLU A 255 -15.50 1.99 -26.35
N SER A 256 -16.27 1.25 -27.15
CA SER A 256 -17.47 1.75 -27.83
C SER A 256 -18.60 2.16 -26.87
N ALA A 257 -18.56 1.64 -25.64
CA ALA A 257 -19.51 1.91 -24.59
C ALA A 257 -19.14 3.15 -23.76
N ASN A 258 -18.00 3.78 -24.03
CA ASN A 258 -17.47 4.88 -23.22
C ASN A 258 -17.24 4.51 -21.74
N ILE A 259 -16.84 3.27 -21.46
CA ILE A 259 -16.52 2.83 -20.10
C ILE A 259 -15.00 2.81 -19.95
N ALA A 260 -14.48 3.65 -19.07
CA ALA A 260 -13.07 3.64 -18.70
C ALA A 260 -12.76 2.43 -17.83
N VAL A 261 -11.71 1.69 -18.13
CA VAL A 261 -11.23 0.60 -17.28
C VAL A 261 -9.74 0.79 -17.02
N ASN A 262 -9.36 0.96 -15.76
CA ASN A 262 -7.97 1.20 -15.36
C ASN A 262 -7.59 0.39 -14.12
N ALA A 263 -6.29 0.27 -13.88
CA ALA A 263 -5.73 -0.18 -12.62
C ALA A 263 -5.10 1.00 -11.86
N LEU A 264 -5.15 0.94 -10.53
CA LEU A 264 -4.41 1.82 -9.63
C LEU A 264 -3.66 0.98 -8.59
N TRP A 265 -2.39 1.31 -8.38
CA TRP A 265 -1.51 0.63 -7.44
C TRP A 265 -0.69 1.64 -6.62
N PRO A 266 -0.40 1.38 -5.34
CA PRO A 266 0.43 2.29 -4.58
C PRO A 266 1.91 2.06 -4.87
N ARG A 267 2.71 3.12 -4.84
CA ARG A 267 4.18 3.02 -4.90
C ARG A 267 4.76 2.29 -3.71
N THR A 268 4.18 2.52 -2.54
CA THR A 268 4.69 2.10 -1.24
C THR A 268 3.62 1.34 -0.47
N ALA A 269 4.03 0.59 0.54
CA ALA A 269 3.13 -0.01 1.51
C ALA A 269 2.09 0.98 2.05
N ILE A 270 0.85 0.52 2.16
CA ILE A 270 -0.26 1.29 2.72
C ILE A 270 -0.68 0.71 4.07
N HIS A 271 -0.71 1.56 5.10
CA HIS A 271 -1.05 1.16 6.45
C HIS A 271 -2.53 0.77 6.53
N THR A 272 -2.76 -0.54 6.65
CA THR A 272 -4.09 -1.15 6.75
C THR A 272 -4.00 -2.33 7.71
N ALA A 273 -5.15 -2.82 8.20
CA ALA A 273 -5.20 -4.04 9.01
C ALA A 273 -4.54 -5.25 8.31
N ALA A 274 -4.60 -5.33 6.98
CA ALA A 274 -3.93 -6.39 6.22
C ALA A 274 -2.40 -6.24 6.28
N MET A 275 -1.89 -5.01 6.15
CA MET A 275 -0.46 -4.74 6.28
C MET A 275 0.04 -5.01 7.70
N GLU A 276 -0.72 -4.63 8.72
CA GLU A 276 -0.42 -4.92 10.12
C GLU A 276 -0.36 -6.43 10.38
N MET A 277 -1.27 -7.21 9.78
CA MET A 277 -1.25 -8.67 9.88
C MET A 277 -0.04 -9.31 9.19
N LEU A 278 0.50 -8.70 8.14
CA LEU A 278 1.65 -9.22 7.40
C LEU A 278 2.99 -8.83 8.04
N THR A 279 3.08 -7.62 8.59
CA THR A 279 4.35 -7.00 8.97
C THR A 279 4.42 -6.58 10.44
N GLY A 280 3.32 -6.65 11.18
CA GLY A 280 3.24 -6.32 12.59
C GLY A 280 2.67 -4.93 12.88
N LYS A 281 2.57 -4.60 14.18
CA LYS A 281 1.94 -3.36 14.68
C LYS A 281 2.66 -2.08 14.26
N GLU A 282 3.96 -2.17 14.03
CA GLU A 282 4.83 -1.05 13.62
C GLU A 282 4.76 -0.78 12.10
N SER A 283 3.78 -1.36 11.41
CA SER A 283 3.61 -1.17 9.97
C SER A 283 3.40 0.28 9.54
N ASP A 284 2.94 1.14 10.44
CA ASP A 284 2.82 2.58 10.23
C ASP A 284 4.19 3.26 10.00
N GLN A 285 5.26 2.75 10.61
CA GLN A 285 6.59 3.37 10.54
C GLN A 285 7.17 3.44 9.13
N PHE A 286 6.77 2.53 8.24
CA PHE A 286 7.28 2.40 6.87
C PHE A 286 6.16 2.42 5.82
N SER A 287 4.96 2.87 6.17
CA SER A 287 3.80 2.91 5.27
C SER A 287 3.26 4.32 5.07
N ARG A 288 2.55 4.51 3.95
CA ARG A 288 1.66 5.65 3.74
C ARG A 288 0.26 5.36 4.26
N LYS A 289 -0.48 6.43 4.56
CA LYS A 289 -1.90 6.40 4.88
C LYS A 289 -2.73 6.03 3.64
N PRO A 290 -3.87 5.35 3.81
CA PRO A 290 -4.79 5.04 2.71
C PRO A 290 -5.27 6.26 1.89
N ASP A 291 -5.18 7.47 2.47
CA ASP A 291 -5.52 8.74 1.84
C ASP A 291 -4.82 8.95 0.48
N ILE A 292 -3.58 8.49 0.30
CA ILE A 292 -2.87 8.66 -0.99
C ILE A 292 -3.58 7.92 -2.12
N MET A 293 -4.04 6.69 -1.85
CA MET A 293 -4.81 5.89 -2.79
C MET A 293 -6.20 6.47 -3.01
N ALA A 294 -6.82 7.04 -1.97
CA ALA A 294 -8.11 7.71 -2.09
C ALA A 294 -8.03 8.94 -2.99
N ASP A 295 -7.00 9.77 -2.81
CA ASP A 295 -6.78 10.98 -3.59
C ASP A 295 -6.39 10.66 -5.05
N ALA A 296 -5.55 9.65 -5.27
CA ALA A 296 -5.22 9.17 -6.61
C ALA A 296 -6.45 8.56 -7.32
N ALA A 297 -7.23 7.73 -6.63
CA ALA A 297 -8.48 7.20 -7.18
C ALA A 297 -9.46 8.33 -7.52
N TYR A 298 -9.59 9.33 -6.65
CA TYR A 298 -10.43 10.50 -6.90
C TYR A 298 -9.99 11.26 -8.14
N ALA A 299 -8.69 11.49 -8.32
CA ALA A 299 -8.13 12.15 -9.50
C ALA A 299 -8.49 11.39 -10.79
N ILE A 300 -8.36 10.06 -10.80
CA ILE A 300 -8.69 9.21 -11.95
C ILE A 300 -10.19 9.24 -12.25
N LEU A 301 -11.00 8.97 -11.23
CA LEU A 301 -12.45 8.88 -11.33
C LEU A 301 -13.11 10.21 -11.67
N SER A 302 -12.41 11.34 -11.48
CA SER A 302 -12.87 12.68 -11.84
C SER A 302 -12.54 13.07 -13.30
N LYS A 303 -11.86 12.22 -14.05
CA LYS A 303 -11.57 12.46 -15.48
C LYS A 303 -12.71 11.98 -16.35
N GLU A 304 -12.84 12.61 -17.51
CA GLU A 304 -13.72 12.11 -18.57
C GLU A 304 -13.27 10.69 -18.97
N PRO A 305 -14.17 9.69 -18.99
CA PRO A 305 -13.80 8.29 -19.21
C PRO A 305 -12.92 8.05 -20.47
N ARG A 306 -13.21 8.75 -21.58
CA ARG A 306 -12.45 8.61 -22.84
C ARG A 306 -10.99 9.01 -22.74
N LEU A 307 -10.63 9.85 -21.78
CA LEU A 307 -9.28 10.39 -21.63
C LEU A 307 -8.36 9.46 -20.83
N VAL A 308 -8.94 8.51 -20.08
CA VAL A 308 -8.18 7.61 -19.20
C VAL A 308 -8.81 6.22 -19.22
N THR A 309 -8.30 5.35 -20.08
CA THR A 309 -8.70 3.94 -20.12
C THR A 309 -7.52 3.06 -20.54
N GLY A 310 -7.52 1.81 -20.10
CA GLY A 310 -6.44 0.83 -20.35
C GLY A 310 -5.12 1.17 -19.67
N LYS A 311 -5.12 1.96 -18.59
CA LYS A 311 -3.91 2.39 -17.88
C LYS A 311 -3.66 1.57 -16.61
N PHE A 312 -2.37 1.40 -16.30
CA PHE A 312 -1.89 0.90 -15.01
C PHE A 312 -1.19 2.06 -14.30
N LEU A 313 -1.89 2.68 -13.36
CA LEU A 313 -1.51 3.95 -12.77
C LEU A 313 -0.91 3.74 -11.38
N ILE A 314 0.09 4.56 -11.03
CA ILE A 314 0.69 4.59 -9.71
C ILE A 314 0.24 5.85 -8.95
N ASP A 315 -0.09 5.69 -7.67
CA ASP A 315 -0.66 6.76 -6.83
C ASP A 315 0.15 8.07 -6.86
N ASP A 316 1.47 7.99 -6.66
CA ASP A 316 2.36 9.15 -6.66
C ASP A 316 2.43 9.86 -8.01
N GLU A 317 2.56 9.12 -9.11
CA GLU A 317 2.57 9.64 -10.48
C GLU A 317 1.25 10.34 -10.83
N VAL A 318 0.12 9.74 -10.41
CA VAL A 318 -1.21 10.34 -10.61
C VAL A 318 -1.32 11.67 -9.87
N LEU A 319 -0.90 11.72 -8.60
CA LEU A 319 -0.96 12.95 -7.81
C LEU A 319 0.00 14.02 -8.32
N GLN A 320 1.20 13.63 -8.75
CA GLN A 320 2.16 14.53 -9.37
C GLN A 320 1.59 15.16 -10.65
N ALA A 321 0.88 14.37 -11.48
CA ALA A 321 0.20 14.87 -12.67
C ALA A 321 -0.92 15.88 -12.37
N GLU A 322 -1.51 15.83 -11.17
CA GLU A 322 -2.49 16.82 -10.68
C GLU A 322 -1.84 18.02 -9.97
N GLY A 323 -0.50 18.08 -9.92
CA GLY A 323 0.29 19.17 -9.35
C GLY A 323 0.64 18.99 -7.87
N ILE A 324 0.41 17.82 -7.29
CA ILE A 324 0.76 17.50 -5.90
C ILE A 324 2.11 16.80 -5.87
N THR A 325 3.12 17.54 -5.45
CA THR A 325 4.51 17.09 -5.43
C THR A 325 5.02 16.85 -4.02
N ASP A 326 4.35 17.40 -2.99
CA ASP A 326 4.68 17.11 -1.60
C ASP A 326 3.86 15.91 -1.11
N LEU A 327 4.49 14.74 -1.10
CA LEU A 327 3.85 13.50 -0.67
C LEU A 327 4.14 13.17 0.81
N LYS A 328 4.90 14.01 1.54
CA LYS A 328 5.26 13.72 2.94
C LYS A 328 4.04 13.61 3.84
N GLN A 329 3.02 14.42 3.57
CA GLN A 329 1.76 14.38 4.32
C GLN A 329 1.04 13.03 4.24
N TYR A 330 1.35 12.18 3.26
CA TYR A 330 0.75 10.86 3.13
C TYR A 330 1.50 9.80 3.91
N ALA A 331 2.72 10.03 4.38
CA ALA A 331 3.37 9.11 5.30
C ALA A 331 2.57 9.01 6.61
N CYS A 332 2.49 7.82 7.20
CA CYS A 332 1.93 7.66 8.54
C CYS A 332 2.77 8.39 9.59
N VAL A 333 4.10 8.30 9.44
CA VAL A 333 5.10 9.05 10.21
C VAL A 333 5.86 9.98 9.25
N PRO A 334 5.58 11.29 9.22
CA PRO A 334 6.19 12.24 8.28
C PRO A 334 7.73 12.24 8.27
N GLU A 335 8.35 11.99 9.42
CA GLU A 335 9.80 11.89 9.59
C GLU A 335 10.40 10.70 8.83
N ASN A 336 9.60 9.65 8.57
CA ASN A 336 10.01 8.46 7.85
C ASN A 336 9.60 8.49 6.37
N ALA A 337 9.16 9.64 5.83
CA ALA A 337 8.66 9.74 4.46
C ALA A 337 9.68 9.31 3.38
N ASP A 338 10.98 9.35 3.70
CA ASP A 338 12.06 8.92 2.82
C ASP A 338 12.47 7.44 3.03
N LYS A 339 11.86 6.74 3.99
CA LYS A 339 12.15 5.35 4.40
C LYS A 339 10.94 4.42 4.28
N LEU A 340 10.10 4.67 3.28
CA LEU A 340 8.86 3.93 3.08
C LEU A 340 9.12 2.63 2.33
N MET A 341 8.51 1.53 2.78
CA MET A 341 8.63 0.23 2.12
C MET A 341 8.01 0.29 0.71
N PRO A 342 8.75 -0.04 -0.37
CA PRO A 342 8.18 -0.15 -1.70
C PRO A 342 7.09 -1.23 -1.74
N ASP A 343 6.04 -1.01 -2.54
CA ASP A 343 5.03 -2.05 -2.73
C ASP A 343 5.51 -3.11 -3.73
N PHE A 344 4.84 -4.26 -3.72
CA PHE A 344 5.10 -5.36 -4.64
C PHE A 344 4.90 -4.95 -6.11
N PHE A 345 5.59 -5.65 -7.01
CA PHE A 345 5.41 -5.61 -8.47
C PHE A 345 5.93 -4.35 -9.18
N LEU A 346 6.58 -3.45 -8.45
CA LEU A 346 7.24 -2.26 -9.00
C LEU A 346 8.74 -2.45 -8.91
N ASP A 347 9.41 -2.46 -10.07
CA ASP A 347 10.87 -2.45 -10.09
C ASP A 347 11.34 -1.08 -9.57
N VAL A 348 12.12 -1.12 -8.50
CA VAL A 348 12.80 0.05 -7.92
C VAL A 348 14.27 -0.01 -8.30
N GLU A 349 14.86 1.17 -8.50
CA GLU A 349 16.29 1.29 -8.81
C GLU A 349 17.14 0.48 -7.81
N PRO A 350 18.18 -0.24 -8.27
CA PRO A 350 18.99 -1.12 -7.43
C PRO A 350 19.56 -0.45 -6.17
N GLU A 351 19.87 0.85 -6.22
CA GLU A 351 20.38 1.59 -5.06
C GLU A 351 19.38 1.65 -3.91
N LYS A 352 18.08 1.80 -4.20
CA LYS A 352 17.01 1.74 -3.19
C LYS A 352 16.82 0.33 -2.68
N LEU A 353 16.98 -0.68 -3.54
CA LEU A 353 16.97 -2.08 -3.12
C LEU A 353 18.15 -2.43 -2.20
N VAL A 354 19.30 -1.77 -2.32
CA VAL A 354 20.45 -1.94 -1.42
C VAL A 354 20.22 -1.22 -0.10
N GLU A 355 19.60 -0.03 -0.09
CA GLU A 355 19.12 0.60 1.15
C GLU A 355 18.06 -0.27 1.83
N PHE A 356 17.13 -0.90 1.10
CA PHE A 356 16.19 -1.88 1.64
C PHE A 356 16.76 -3.30 1.78
N ALA A 357 17.96 -3.63 1.31
CA ALA A 357 18.61 -4.90 1.64
C ALA A 357 19.50 -4.71 2.88
N ALA A 358 20.06 -3.51 3.04
CA ALA A 358 20.76 -3.05 4.23
C ALA A 358 19.79 -2.73 5.38
N GLU A 359 18.65 -2.08 5.11
CA GLU A 359 17.59 -1.72 6.07
C GLU A 359 16.37 -2.65 6.01
N GLY A 360 16.13 -3.42 4.95
CA GLY A 360 15.14 -4.53 4.93
C GLY A 360 15.75 -5.87 5.36
N SER A 361 17.06 -5.89 5.63
CA SER A 361 17.55 -6.71 6.73
C SER A 361 16.85 -6.36 8.04
N HIS A 362 16.23 -5.17 8.20
CA HIS A 362 15.32 -4.86 9.31
C HIS A 362 13.83 -5.12 9.06
N ALA A 363 13.29 -5.23 7.84
CA ALA A 363 11.90 -5.74 7.68
C ALA A 363 11.79 -7.26 7.95
N ALA A 364 12.88 -8.00 7.74
CA ALA A 364 13.06 -9.37 8.25
C ALA A 364 13.85 -9.44 9.57
N SER A 365 14.29 -8.31 10.12
CA SER A 365 14.96 -8.24 11.44
C SER A 365 14.79 -6.87 12.11
N LEU A 366 13.59 -6.43 12.49
CA LEU A 366 13.47 -5.25 13.35
C LEU A 366 13.99 -5.68 14.71
N LYS A 367 15.17 -5.16 15.04
CA LYS A 367 15.80 -5.25 16.34
C LYS A 367 14.86 -4.65 17.39
N LYS A 368 14.73 -5.39 18.50
CA LYS A 368 14.41 -4.87 19.85
C LYS A 368 15.14 -3.52 20.11
N PRO A 369 14.58 -2.65 20.96
CA PRO A 369 15.12 -1.31 21.23
C PRO A 369 16.57 -1.38 21.72
N ALA A 370 17.38 -0.42 21.29
CA ALA A 370 18.69 -0.16 21.85
C ALA A 370 18.54 0.34 23.30
N GLY A 371 18.71 -0.58 24.23
CA GLY A 371 18.99 -0.33 25.63
C GLY A 371 20.06 -1.33 26.06
N GLU A 372 21.30 -0.84 26.12
CA GLU A 372 22.48 -1.44 26.75
C GLU A 372 23.05 -2.75 26.16
N ALA A 373 24.33 -2.67 25.80
CA ALA A 373 25.13 -3.81 25.36
C ALA A 373 25.23 -4.85 26.50
N ALA A 374 24.71 -6.05 26.25
CA ALA A 374 25.06 -7.25 27.00
C ALA A 374 25.42 -8.36 26.00
N ALA A 375 26.64 -8.88 26.12
CA ALA A 375 27.19 -9.94 25.30
C ALA A 375 26.35 -11.22 25.42
N GLY A 376 25.66 -11.66 24.36
CA GLY A 376 25.00 -12.98 24.34
C GLY A 376 24.42 -13.39 22.98
N GLY A 377 24.65 -14.65 22.58
CA GLY A 377 24.26 -15.23 21.26
C GLY A 377 22.76 -15.51 21.10
N LYS A 378 22.31 -16.00 19.93
CA LYS A 378 20.88 -16.28 19.68
C LYS A 378 20.31 -17.31 20.67
N ILE A 379 21.13 -18.28 21.14
CA ILE A 379 20.69 -19.33 22.07
C ILE A 379 20.46 -18.72 23.45
N GLU A 380 21.26 -17.73 23.81
CA GLU A 380 21.11 -16.97 25.05
C GLU A 380 19.80 -16.21 25.09
N GLY A 381 19.45 -15.54 23.99
CA GLY A 381 18.17 -14.87 23.85
C GLY A 381 16.97 -15.83 23.89
N LEU A 382 17.13 -17.07 23.43
CA LEU A 382 16.10 -18.10 23.55
C LEU A 382 15.93 -18.57 25.00
N PHE A 383 17.02 -18.78 25.74
CA PHE A 383 16.97 -19.15 27.15
C PHE A 383 16.41 -18.04 28.04
N GLN A 384 16.71 -16.77 27.76
CA GLN A 384 16.06 -15.63 28.43
C GLN A 384 14.54 -15.61 28.24
N LYS A 385 14.06 -15.96 27.03
CA LYS A 385 12.61 -16.08 26.79
C LYS A 385 12.01 -17.26 27.54
N ILE A 386 12.69 -18.40 27.56
CA ILE A 386 12.25 -19.58 28.33
C ILE A 386 12.19 -19.23 29.83
N GLU A 387 13.18 -18.52 30.35
CA GLU A 387 13.24 -18.04 31.74
C GLU A 387 12.02 -17.16 32.08
N SER A 388 11.67 -16.21 31.21
CA SER A 388 10.50 -15.33 31.40
C SER A 388 9.15 -16.05 31.34
N LEU A 389 9.12 -17.28 30.83
CA LEU A 389 7.92 -18.11 30.71
C LEU A 389 7.86 -19.20 31.78
N LEU A 390 8.86 -19.32 32.65
CA LEU A 390 8.84 -20.29 33.75
C LEU A 390 7.77 -19.91 34.77
N SER A 391 7.07 -20.93 35.26
CA SER A 391 6.14 -20.82 36.37
C SER A 391 6.17 -22.10 37.20
N GLU A 392 5.77 -22.03 38.47
CA GLU A 392 5.69 -23.19 39.35
C GLU A 392 4.82 -24.32 38.77
N GLU A 393 3.80 -23.97 37.98
CA GLU A 393 2.96 -24.94 37.27
C GLU A 393 3.75 -25.75 36.23
N ILE A 394 4.64 -25.10 35.48
CA ILE A 394 5.46 -25.73 34.43
C ILE A 394 6.53 -26.64 35.04
N VAL A 395 7.15 -26.19 36.13
CA VAL A 395 8.14 -26.97 36.90
C VAL A 395 7.49 -28.23 37.46
N ARG A 396 6.33 -28.09 38.13
CA ARG A 396 5.59 -29.23 38.68
C ARG A 396 5.15 -30.24 37.63
N LYS A 397 4.77 -29.79 36.43
CA LYS A 397 4.34 -30.68 35.33
C LYS A 397 5.50 -31.41 34.67
N THR A 398 6.69 -30.82 34.65
CA THR A 398 7.86 -31.39 33.96
C THR A 398 8.67 -32.32 34.88
N GLY A 399 9.09 -31.82 36.06
CA GLY A 399 9.76 -32.60 37.09
C GLY A 399 11.11 -33.19 36.67
N ALA A 400 11.89 -32.49 35.85
CA ALA A 400 13.17 -32.96 35.32
C ALA A 400 14.19 -31.84 35.14
N VAL A 401 15.47 -32.18 35.28
CA VAL A 401 16.61 -31.31 34.96
C VAL A 401 17.20 -31.73 33.62
N TYR A 402 17.31 -30.80 32.69
CA TYR A 402 17.86 -31.02 31.35
C TYR A 402 19.20 -30.32 31.20
N GLU A 403 20.15 -31.01 30.55
CA GLU A 403 21.40 -30.41 30.05
C GLU A 403 21.41 -30.49 28.53
N PHE A 404 21.80 -29.41 27.87
CA PHE A 404 21.88 -29.30 26.43
C PHE A 404 23.33 -29.05 26.02
N LYS A 405 23.94 -30.01 25.33
CA LYS A 405 25.27 -29.87 24.73
C LYS A 405 25.13 -29.47 23.28
N VAL A 406 25.22 -28.17 23.02
CA VAL A 406 25.07 -27.61 21.69
C VAL A 406 26.43 -27.54 20.99
N LYS A 407 26.48 -28.01 19.75
CA LYS A 407 27.65 -27.97 18.86
C LYS A 407 27.40 -27.01 17.69
N GLY A 408 28.44 -26.59 16.98
CA GLY A 408 28.33 -25.70 15.81
C GLY A 408 28.62 -24.23 16.12
N GLU A 409 27.99 -23.32 15.38
CA GLU A 409 28.26 -21.87 15.40
C GLU A 409 28.05 -21.23 16.79
N GLU A 410 27.09 -21.74 17.57
CA GLU A 410 26.84 -21.32 18.96
C GLU A 410 27.07 -22.47 19.93
N SER A 411 28.27 -23.06 19.89
CA SER A 411 28.62 -24.17 20.78
C SER A 411 28.61 -23.74 22.26
N GLY A 412 28.09 -24.62 23.12
CA GLY A 412 28.00 -24.36 24.55
C GLY A 412 27.13 -25.38 25.28
N THR A 413 27.33 -25.46 26.59
CA THR A 413 26.45 -26.21 27.49
C THR A 413 25.40 -25.26 28.05
N TRP A 414 24.15 -25.70 28.06
CA TRP A 414 23.02 -24.99 28.63
C TRP A 414 22.19 -25.93 29.49
N PHE A 415 21.38 -25.39 30.39
CA PHE A 415 20.52 -26.20 31.23
C PHE A 415 19.12 -25.64 31.39
N ALA A 416 18.19 -26.53 31.71
CA ALA A 416 16.87 -26.20 32.22
C ALA A 416 16.52 -27.08 33.41
N ASP A 417 16.61 -26.52 34.61
CA ASP A 417 16.10 -27.11 35.85
C ASP A 417 14.61 -26.82 35.94
N LEU A 418 13.81 -27.84 35.66
CA LEU A 418 12.36 -27.82 35.77
C LEU A 418 11.89 -28.84 36.80
N LYS A 419 12.70 -29.02 37.85
CA LYS A 419 12.45 -29.96 38.95
C LYS A 419 12.50 -29.28 40.31
N ASN A 420 13.40 -28.31 40.48
CA ASN A 420 13.67 -27.68 41.76
C ASN A 420 13.18 -26.22 41.82
N GLY A 421 12.63 -25.81 42.97
CA GLY A 421 12.20 -24.42 43.23
C GLY A 421 11.18 -23.90 42.22
N THR A 422 11.34 -22.63 41.80
CA THR A 422 10.53 -21.98 40.75
C THR A 422 11.00 -22.32 39.33
N GLY A 423 11.98 -23.23 39.19
CA GLY A 423 12.65 -23.54 37.94
C GLY A 423 13.73 -22.52 37.59
N LYS A 424 14.76 -22.98 36.88
CA LYS A 424 15.90 -22.15 36.47
C LYS A 424 16.43 -22.63 35.13
N VAL A 425 16.76 -21.71 34.24
CA VAL A 425 17.49 -22.03 33.01
C VAL A 425 18.75 -21.18 32.91
N GLY A 426 19.72 -21.59 32.10
CA GLY A 426 20.92 -20.79 31.93
C GLY A 426 22.04 -21.46 31.15
N LYS A 427 23.13 -20.72 30.96
CA LYS A 427 24.36 -21.21 30.32
C LYS A 427 25.27 -21.88 31.36
N GLY A 428 25.90 -22.98 30.98
CA GLY A 428 26.79 -23.76 31.83
C GLY A 428 26.17 -25.07 32.30
N ASN A 429 26.76 -25.64 33.35
CA ASN A 429 26.31 -26.91 33.91
C ASN A 429 25.05 -26.70 34.78
N PRO A 430 24.12 -27.67 34.80
CA PRO A 430 22.94 -27.58 35.64
C PRO A 430 23.31 -27.53 37.13
N PRO A 431 22.54 -26.81 37.96
CA PRO A 431 22.77 -26.70 39.41
C PRO A 431 22.51 -28.02 40.16
N ALA A 432 21.84 -28.97 39.52
CA ALA A 432 21.60 -30.33 40.00
C ALA A 432 21.92 -31.34 38.91
N THR A 433 22.10 -32.61 39.26
CA THR A 433 22.39 -33.67 38.28
C THR A 433 21.30 -33.73 37.21
N ALA A 434 21.71 -33.66 35.94
CA ALA A 434 20.79 -33.74 34.81
C ALA A 434 20.10 -35.11 34.76
N ASP A 435 18.78 -35.10 34.68
CA ASP A 435 17.99 -36.30 34.42
C ASP A 435 18.13 -36.75 32.95
N ALA A 436 18.33 -35.80 32.02
CA ALA A 436 18.59 -36.08 30.62
C ALA A 436 19.55 -35.05 30.00
N VAL A 437 20.50 -35.54 29.19
CA VAL A 437 21.47 -34.74 28.44
C VAL A 437 21.18 -34.88 26.95
N LEU A 438 20.95 -33.76 26.28
CA LEU A 438 20.58 -33.65 24.87
C LEU A 438 21.72 -33.00 24.09
N THR A 439 22.31 -33.74 23.15
CA THR A 439 23.43 -33.26 22.32
C THR A 439 22.98 -33.07 20.88
N MET A 440 23.14 -31.85 20.33
CA MET A 440 22.74 -31.52 18.96
C MET A 440 23.51 -30.32 18.40
N ASP A 441 23.34 -30.05 17.11
CA ASP A 441 23.84 -28.82 16.47
C ASP A 441 22.97 -27.60 16.82
N SER A 442 23.56 -26.41 16.87
CA SER A 442 22.87 -25.15 17.18
C SER A 442 21.67 -24.91 16.29
N LYS A 443 21.74 -25.27 15.00
CA LYS A 443 20.60 -25.16 14.08
C LYS A 443 19.43 -26.04 14.52
N HIS A 444 19.71 -27.30 14.88
CA HIS A 444 18.69 -28.23 15.34
C HIS A 444 18.13 -27.83 16.70
N PHE A 445 18.95 -27.25 17.58
CA PHE A 445 18.50 -26.70 18.85
C PHE A 445 17.43 -25.60 18.63
N PHE A 446 17.69 -24.65 17.72
CA PHE A 446 16.69 -23.64 17.38
C PHE A 446 15.44 -24.21 16.74
N ASP A 447 15.59 -25.08 15.75
CA ASP A 447 14.45 -25.66 15.05
C ASP A 447 13.59 -26.48 16.02
N MET A 448 14.20 -27.12 17.02
CA MET A 448 13.50 -27.81 18.08
C MET A 448 12.68 -26.82 18.90
N PHE A 449 13.30 -25.81 19.52
CA PHE A 449 12.62 -24.88 20.42
C PHE A 449 11.65 -23.89 19.74
N THR A 450 11.77 -23.70 18.43
CA THR A 450 10.80 -22.97 17.61
C THR A 450 9.70 -23.86 17.02
N GLY A 451 9.75 -25.17 17.28
CA GLY A 451 8.72 -26.14 16.86
C GLY A 451 8.76 -26.53 15.38
N LYS A 452 9.85 -26.19 14.67
CA LYS A 452 10.13 -26.63 13.29
C LYS A 452 10.64 -28.07 13.21
N LEU A 453 11.23 -28.57 14.29
CA LEU A 453 11.75 -29.93 14.41
C LEU A 453 11.22 -30.61 15.67
N LYS A 454 10.54 -31.75 15.53
CA LYS A 454 10.05 -32.52 16.69
C LYS A 454 11.21 -33.27 17.36
N PRO A 455 11.33 -33.30 18.70
CA PRO A 455 12.38 -34.03 19.41
C PRO A 455 12.46 -35.52 19.06
N ALA A 456 11.32 -36.19 18.94
CA ALA A 456 11.26 -37.61 18.54
C ALA A 456 11.86 -37.84 17.14
N ASN A 457 11.53 -36.97 16.16
CA ASN A 457 12.09 -37.05 14.81
C ASN A 457 13.59 -36.72 14.79
N ALA A 458 14.03 -35.74 15.58
CA ALA A 458 15.44 -35.40 15.69
C ALA A 458 16.25 -36.58 16.25
N PHE A 459 15.71 -37.29 17.24
CA PHE A 459 16.36 -38.46 17.83
C PHE A 459 16.43 -39.64 16.85
N MET A 460 15.31 -40.00 16.22
CA MET A 460 15.26 -41.10 15.24
C MET A 460 16.15 -40.87 14.01
N THR A 461 16.33 -39.61 13.60
CA THR A 461 17.18 -39.24 12.43
C THR A 461 18.64 -39.00 12.81
N GLY A 462 19.04 -39.24 14.06
CA GLY A 462 20.42 -39.06 14.54
C GLY A 462 20.86 -37.59 14.70
N LYS A 463 19.95 -36.63 14.51
CA LYS A 463 20.20 -35.18 14.63
C LYS A 463 20.22 -34.71 16.09
N LEU A 464 19.67 -35.51 16.98
CA LEU A 464 19.67 -35.35 18.44
C LEU A 464 20.18 -36.64 19.07
N LYS A 465 21.17 -36.54 19.95
CA LYS A 465 21.60 -37.65 20.81
C LYS A 465 21.12 -37.40 22.22
N ILE A 466 20.54 -38.41 22.86
CA ILE A 466 20.03 -38.33 24.24
C ILE A 466 20.79 -39.33 25.08
N SER A 467 21.26 -38.90 26.25
CA SER A 467 21.81 -39.77 27.30
C SER A 467 21.14 -39.45 28.63
N GLY A 468 20.84 -40.47 29.44
CA GLY A 468 20.05 -40.32 30.67
C GLY A 468 18.64 -40.90 30.54
N ASP A 469 17.70 -40.38 31.30
CA ASP A 469 16.31 -40.85 31.36
C ASP A 469 15.53 -40.43 30.11
N LEU A 470 15.31 -41.39 29.20
CA LEU A 470 14.63 -41.18 27.93
C LEU A 470 13.16 -40.76 28.11
N GLN A 471 12.47 -41.24 29.14
CA GLN A 471 11.08 -40.85 29.39
C GLN A 471 10.99 -39.38 29.80
N LYS A 472 11.92 -38.91 30.64
CA LYS A 472 12.04 -37.49 30.98
C LYS A 472 12.48 -36.65 29.79
N ALA A 473 13.38 -37.15 28.94
CA ALA A 473 13.77 -36.47 27.71
C ALA A 473 12.58 -36.23 26.76
N MET A 474 11.64 -37.18 26.66
CA MET A 474 10.44 -37.03 25.82
C MET A 474 9.38 -36.09 26.41
N LYS A 475 9.38 -35.84 27.73
CA LYS A 475 8.50 -34.83 28.36
C LYS A 475 8.83 -33.41 27.90
N LEU A 476 10.05 -33.17 27.40
CA LEU A 476 10.48 -31.89 26.85
C LEU A 476 9.58 -31.46 25.67
N GLU A 477 9.05 -32.39 24.87
CA GLU A 477 8.14 -32.06 23.77
C GLU A 477 6.82 -31.44 24.26
N LYS A 478 6.28 -31.91 25.39
CA LYS A 478 5.06 -31.33 26.00
C LYS A 478 5.31 -29.92 26.53
N LEU A 479 6.49 -29.69 27.11
CA LEU A 479 6.93 -28.37 27.54
C LEU A 479 7.00 -27.40 26.34
N MET A 480 7.65 -27.83 25.27
CA MET A 480 7.82 -27.03 24.06
C MET A 480 6.50 -26.77 23.34
N GLY A 481 5.58 -27.74 23.33
CA GLY A 481 4.21 -27.55 22.84
C GLY A 481 3.42 -26.51 23.63
N GLY A 482 3.61 -26.46 24.96
CA GLY A 482 3.02 -25.42 25.82
C GLY A 482 3.63 -24.04 25.57
N LEU A 483 4.96 -23.96 25.47
CA LEU A 483 5.70 -22.72 25.20
C LEU A 483 5.38 -22.14 23.81
N LYS A 484 5.10 -22.97 22.80
CA LYS A 484 4.70 -22.56 21.43
C LYS A 484 3.44 -21.69 21.36
N SER A 485 2.55 -21.78 22.35
CA SER A 485 1.35 -20.92 22.41
C SER A 485 1.60 -19.54 23.01
N LYS A 486 2.79 -19.32 23.58
CA LYS A 486 3.18 -18.11 24.34
C LYS A 486 4.49 -17.47 23.87
N LEU A 487 5.26 -18.18 23.03
CA LEU A 487 6.40 -17.70 22.22
C LEU A 487 5.90 -17.33 20.82
#